data_AF-A0A935XRD3-F1
#
_entry.id   AF-A0A935XRD3-F1
#
_cell.length_a   1.000
_cell.length_b   1.000
_cell.length_c   1.000
_cell.angle_alpha   90.00
_cell.angle_beta   90.00
_cell.angle_gamma   90.00
#
_symmetry.space_group_name_H-M   'P 1'
#
loop_
_entity.id
_entity.type
_entity.pdbx_description
1 polymer ?
#
loop_
_entity_poly.entity_id
_entity_poly.type
_entity_poly.pdbx_seq_one_letter_code
_entity_poly.pdbx_strand_id
1 'polypeptide(L)'
;MSRTTKQSSPHPETAVGAASASENLTFEKALAELEKLVGRMEGGELTLEQSLTFHRRGLELARYCQERLEAARLQVSMLEGEVLKSLAHPADADEADEGEG
;
A
#
# COMPACT_ATOMS: atom_id res chain seq x y z
N MET A 1 -50.09 8.55 2.37
CA MET A 1 -50.02 7.10 2.63
C MET A 1 -48.71 6.58 2.07
N SER A 2 -47.72 6.44 2.93
CA SER A 2 -46.35 6.05 2.62
C SER A 2 -46.25 4.55 2.37
N ARG A 3 -45.52 4.14 1.33
CA ARG A 3 -44.84 2.83 1.28
C ARG A 3 -43.45 3.01 0.70
N THR A 4 -42.50 3.00 1.63
CA THR A 4 -41.07 2.81 1.45
C THR A 4 -40.80 1.33 1.16
N THR A 5 -39.87 1.02 0.26
CA THR A 5 -38.89 -0.07 0.39
C THR A 5 -37.90 0.02 -0.77
N LYS A 6 -36.77 0.70 -0.54
CA LYS A 6 -35.56 0.59 -1.36
C LYS A 6 -34.94 -0.78 -1.04
N GLN A 7 -34.92 -1.67 -2.02
CA GLN A 7 -34.32 -3.01 -1.93
C GLN A 7 -32.84 -2.84 -1.55
N SER A 8 -32.55 -3.17 -0.30
CA SER A 8 -31.20 -3.33 0.22
C SER A 8 -30.70 -4.71 -0.19
N SER A 9 -29.64 -4.75 -0.98
CA SER A 9 -28.77 -5.91 -1.09
C SER A 9 -27.39 -5.45 -0.62
N PRO A 10 -26.91 -5.89 0.54
CA PRO A 10 -25.53 -5.63 0.92
C PRO A 10 -24.65 -6.57 0.09
N HIS A 11 -23.82 -6.01 -0.78
CA HIS A 11 -22.71 -6.75 -1.36
C HIS A 11 -21.64 -6.96 -0.27
N PRO A 12 -21.13 -8.18 -0.06
CA PRO A 12 -20.06 -8.42 0.89
C PRO A 12 -18.71 -8.20 0.21
N GLU A 13 -18.32 -6.94 0.01
CA GLU A 13 -16.94 -6.63 -0.42
C GLU A 13 -16.40 -5.33 0.20
N THR A 14 -16.59 -5.14 1.50
CA THR A 14 -15.77 -4.21 2.31
C THR A 14 -15.86 -4.62 3.78
N ALA A 15 -15.20 -5.71 4.14
CA ALA A 15 -15.07 -6.14 5.53
C ALA A 15 -13.61 -6.48 5.87
N VAL A 16 -12.75 -5.48 5.73
CA VAL A 16 -11.61 -5.26 6.63
C VAL A 16 -11.92 -3.89 7.23
N GLY A 17 -12.46 -3.77 8.43
CA GLY A 17 -12.03 -4.40 9.67
C GLY A 17 -11.90 -3.24 10.65
N ALA A 18 -13.00 -2.90 11.32
CA ALA A 18 -12.99 -1.96 12.42
C ALA A 18 -12.14 -2.56 13.56
N ALA A 19 -10.87 -2.18 13.62
CA ALA A 19 -9.97 -2.49 14.71
C ALA A 19 -9.39 -1.18 15.27
N SER A 20 -9.87 -0.81 16.45
CA SER A 20 -9.21 -0.04 17.52
C SER A 20 -8.63 1.34 17.17
N ALA A 21 -9.20 2.37 17.80
CA ALA A 21 -8.83 3.79 17.64
C ALA A 21 -7.44 4.19 18.23
N SER A 22 -6.53 3.24 18.45
CA SER A 22 -5.12 3.49 18.74
C SER A 22 -4.24 2.38 18.15
N GLU A 23 -3.13 2.79 17.51
CA GLU A 23 -1.86 2.05 17.41
C GLU A 23 -1.56 1.16 16.18
N ASN A 24 -2.06 1.50 14.99
CA ASN A 24 -1.33 1.15 13.76
C ASN A 24 -1.42 2.30 12.77
N LEU A 25 -0.31 3.02 12.58
CA LEU A 25 -0.17 3.98 11.49
C LEU A 25 -0.29 3.18 10.19
N THR A 26 -1.26 3.51 9.34
CA THR A 26 -1.43 2.91 8.01
C THR A 26 -0.76 3.80 6.96
N PHE A 27 -0.49 3.26 5.77
CA PHE A 27 0.05 4.03 4.65
C PHE A 27 -0.78 5.29 4.36
N GLU A 28 -2.09 5.14 4.16
CA GLU A 28 -2.99 6.27 3.88
C GLU A 28 -2.97 7.34 4.98
N LYS A 29 -2.91 6.91 6.25
CA LYS A 29 -2.84 7.85 7.38
C LYS A 29 -1.50 8.59 7.41
N ALA A 30 -0.39 7.87 7.17
CA ALA A 30 0.94 8.46 7.13
C ALA A 30 1.08 9.47 5.99
N LEU A 31 0.57 9.13 4.80
CA LEU A 31 0.56 10.01 3.64
C LEU A 31 -0.28 11.27 3.90
N ALA A 32 -1.51 11.10 4.40
CA ALA A 32 -2.39 12.24 4.72
C ALA A 32 -1.80 13.14 5.83
N GLU A 33 -1.06 12.58 6.78
CA GLU A 33 -0.34 13.36 7.79
C GLU A 33 0.82 14.14 7.16
N LEU A 34 1.59 13.51 6.28
CA LEU A 34 2.70 14.13 5.56
C LEU A 34 2.24 15.30 4.69
N GLU A 35 1.16 15.13 3.92
CA GLU A 35 0.57 16.19 3.09
C GLU A 35 0.14 17.40 3.93
N LYS A 36 -0.52 17.16 5.07
CA LYS A 36 -0.90 18.23 6.00
C LYS A 36 0.31 18.96 6.57
N LEU A 37 1.36 18.23 6.89
CA LEU A 37 2.59 18.79 7.43
C LEU A 37 3.28 19.67 6.38
N VAL A 38 3.41 19.19 5.14
CA VAL A 38 3.96 19.96 4.01
C VAL A 38 3.15 21.23 3.78
N GLY A 39 1.81 21.13 3.74
CA GLY A 39 0.95 22.30 3.58
C GLY A 39 1.13 23.36 4.69
N ARG A 40 1.42 22.94 5.93
CA ARG A 40 1.76 23.88 7.01
C ARG A 40 3.15 24.50 6.84
N MET A 41 4.12 23.75 6.33
CA MET A 41 5.47 24.27 6.05
C MET A 41 5.46 25.30 4.93
N GLU A 42 4.64 25.09 3.90
CA GLU A 42 4.47 26.03 2.78
C GLU A 42 3.71 27.30 3.18
N GLY A 43 2.92 27.24 4.26
CA GLY A 43 2.16 28.38 4.77
C GLY A 43 3.01 29.52 5.35
N GLY A 44 4.30 29.30 5.64
CA GLY A 44 5.26 30.36 5.99
C GLY A 44 5.14 30.99 7.38
N GLU A 45 4.21 30.54 8.23
CA GLU A 45 3.99 31.08 9.59
C GLU A 45 4.75 30.32 10.70
N LEU A 46 5.65 29.39 10.34
CA LEU A 46 6.35 28.56 11.32
C LEU A 46 7.59 29.25 11.88
N THR A 47 7.79 29.12 13.19
CA THR A 47 9.09 29.45 13.80
C THR A 47 10.17 28.46 13.35
N LEU A 48 11.44 28.81 13.56
CA LEU A 48 12.56 27.92 13.25
C LEU A 48 12.45 26.56 13.97
N GLU A 49 12.08 26.58 15.25
CA GLU A 49 11.96 25.37 16.06
C GLU A 49 10.78 24.48 15.62
N GLN A 50 9.67 25.10 15.22
CA GLN A 50 8.54 24.39 14.61
C GLN A 50 8.94 23.79 13.25
N SER A 51 9.66 24.53 12.42
CA SER A 51 10.15 24.06 11.12
C SER A 51 11.04 22.83 11.26
N LEU A 52 11.97 22.83 12.24
CA LEU A 52 12.81 21.68 12.53
C LEU A 52 12.01 20.46 13.03
N THR A 53 11.00 20.70 13.86
CA THR A 53 10.13 19.65 14.37
C THR A 53 9.30 19.02 13.26
N PHE A 54 8.73 19.85 12.38
CA PHE A 54 7.93 19.39 11.26
C PHE A 54 8.80 18.64 10.26
N HIS A 55 9.99 19.15 9.95
CA HIS A 55 10.93 18.46 9.08
C HIS A 55 11.29 17.06 9.58
N ARG A 56 11.61 16.90 10.88
CA ARG A 56 11.87 15.57 11.46
C ARG A 56 10.69 14.63 11.29
N ARG A 57 9.49 15.09 11.64
CA ARG A 57 8.27 14.28 11.50
C ARG A 57 7.96 13.95 10.04
N GLY A 58 8.17 14.89 9.13
CA GLY A 58 8.02 14.67 7.69
C GLY A 58 8.96 13.58 7.16
N LEU A 59 10.21 13.57 7.61
CA LEU A 59 11.17 12.51 7.26
C LEU A 59 10.74 11.14 7.77
N GLU A 60 10.25 11.05 9.01
CA GLU A 60 9.73 9.79 9.58
C GLU A 60 8.56 9.25 8.75
N LEU A 61 7.60 10.11 8.40
CA LEU A 61 6.43 9.74 7.62
C LEU A 61 6.81 9.34 6.18
N ALA A 62 7.69 10.10 5.54
CA ALA A 62 8.17 9.81 4.19
C ALA A 62 8.88 8.45 4.15
N ARG A 63 9.76 8.19 5.13
CA ARG A 63 10.45 6.91 5.25
C ARG A 63 9.47 5.75 5.45
N TYR A 64 8.50 5.91 6.35
CA TYR A 64 7.47 4.91 6.57
C TYR A 64 6.72 4.59 5.26
N CYS A 65 6.27 5.62 4.53
CA CYS A 65 5.58 5.44 3.25
C CYS A 65 6.43 4.69 2.24
N GLN A 66 7.73 5.02 2.14
CA GLN A 66 8.65 4.38 1.23
C GLN A 66 8.87 2.91 1.57
N GLU A 67 9.07 2.58 2.85
CA GLU A 67 9.20 1.19 3.33
C GLU A 67 7.94 0.36 3.02
N ARG A 68 6.75 0.94 3.15
CA ARG A 68 5.49 0.27 2.80
C ARG A 68 5.37 0.00 1.30
N LEU A 69 5.78 0.95 0.46
CA LEU A 69 5.77 0.78 -1.00
C LEU A 69 6.76 -0.27 -1.46
N GLU A 70 7.96 -0.30 -0.90
CA GLU A 70 8.96 -1.32 -1.21
C GLU A 70 8.50 -2.72 -0.79
N ALA A 71 7.88 -2.85 0.38
CA ALA A 71 7.29 -4.12 0.82
C ALA A 71 6.19 -4.60 -0.14
N ALA A 72 5.30 -3.70 -0.58
CA ALA A 72 4.26 -4.03 -1.55
C ALA A 72 4.85 -4.44 -2.91
N ARG A 73 5.88 -3.72 -3.39
CA ARG A 73 6.58 -4.03 -4.63
C ARG A 73 7.22 -5.42 -4.59
N LEU A 74 7.85 -5.78 -3.49
CA LEU A 74 8.44 -7.10 -3.30
C LEU A 74 7.38 -8.21 -3.35
N GLN A 75 6.24 -7.99 -2.69
CA GLN A 75 5.12 -8.93 -2.71
C GLN A 75 4.57 -9.15 -4.12
N VAL A 76 4.38 -8.07 -4.89
CA VAL A 76 3.95 -8.16 -6.29
C VAL A 76 4.96 -8.95 -7.12
N SER A 77 6.25 -8.66 -6.99
CA SER A 77 7.30 -9.37 -7.73
C SER A 77 7.35 -10.87 -7.41
N MET A 78 7.12 -11.27 -6.16
CA MET A 78 7.03 -12.68 -5.78
C MET A 78 5.83 -13.36 -6.43
N LEU A 79 4.67 -12.73 -6.40
CA LEU A 79 3.44 -13.26 -7.01
C LEU A 79 3.59 -13.40 -8.54
N GLU A 80 4.19 -12.43 -9.20
CA GLU A 80 4.46 -12.50 -10.65
C GLU A 80 5.43 -13.64 -11.00
N GLY A 81 6.48 -13.84 -10.19
CA GLY A 81 7.41 -14.95 -10.35
C GLY A 81 6.76 -16.33 -10.14
N GLU A 82 5.88 -16.45 -9.15
CA GLU A 82 5.10 -17.66 -8.90
C GLU A 82 4.11 -17.95 -10.03
N VAL A 83 3.40 -16.93 -10.51
CA VAL A 83 2.49 -17.04 -11.65
C VAL A 83 3.26 -17.49 -12.89
N LEU A 84 4.41 -16.88 -13.19
CA LEU A 84 5.23 -17.26 -14.34
C LEU A 84 5.69 -18.72 -14.26
N LYS A 85 6.09 -19.19 -13.08
CA LYS A 85 6.48 -20.59 -12.85
C LYS A 85 5.32 -21.56 -13.00
N SER A 86 4.11 -21.16 -12.62
CA SER A 86 2.91 -22.00 -12.77
C SER A 86 2.45 -22.16 -14.22
N LEU A 87 2.75 -21.17 -15.08
CA LEU A 87 2.41 -21.18 -16.51
C LEU A 87 3.48 -21.90 -17.35
N ALA A 88 4.73 -21.94 -16.89
CA ALA A 88 5.76 -22.78 -17.48
C ALA A 88 5.46 -24.25 -17.16
N HIS A 89 4.75 -24.94 -18.06
CA HIS A 89 4.53 -26.37 -17.91
C HIS A 89 5.88 -27.10 -18.03
N PRO A 90 6.25 -28.01 -17.12
CA PRO A 90 7.44 -28.85 -17.28
C PRO A 90 7.42 -29.77 -18.52
N ALA A 91 6.38 -29.72 -19.35
CA ALA A 91 6.29 -30.46 -20.61
C ALA A 91 7.07 -29.78 -21.75
N ASP A 92 7.42 -28.50 -21.63
CA ASP A 92 8.22 -27.77 -22.62
C ASP A 92 9.74 -27.82 -22.34
N ALA A 93 10.17 -28.55 -21.30
CA ALA A 93 11.57 -28.59 -20.84
C ALA A 93 12.28 -29.95 -21.05
N ASP A 94 11.63 -30.94 -21.68
CA ASP A 94 12.16 -32.30 -21.86
C ASP A 94 12.65 -32.60 -23.30
N GLU A 95 12.67 -31.62 -24.21
CA GLU A 95 13.12 -31.81 -25.60
C GLU A 95 14.46 -31.10 -25.86
N ALA A 96 15.49 -31.47 -25.10
CA ALA A 96 16.88 -31.09 -25.37
C ALA A 96 17.87 -32.16 -24.85
N ASP A 97 17.60 -33.43 -25.13
CA ASP A 97 18.60 -34.50 -25.07
C ASP A 97 18.39 -35.48 -26.24
N GLU A 98 18.75 -35.04 -27.45
CA GLU A 98 19.12 -35.98 -28.51
C GLU A 98 20.44 -35.52 -29.13
N GLY A 99 21.43 -36.41 -29.10
CA GLY A 99 22.84 -36.09 -29.23
C GLY A 99 23.42 -36.10 -30.63
N GLU A 100 24.69 -35.73 -30.68
CA GLU A 100 25.71 -36.19 -31.62
C GLU A 100 26.97 -36.44 -30.75
N GLY A 101 27.58 -37.61 -30.70
CA GLY A 101 27.84 -38.50 -31.83
C GLY A 101 29.23 -38.19 -32.35
#